data_AF-A0A6N2XRT7-F1
#
_entry.id   AF-A0A6N2XRT7-F1
#
_cell.length_a   1.000
_cell.length_b   1.000
_cell.length_c   1.000
_cell.angle_alpha   90.00
_cell.angle_beta   90.00
_cell.angle_gamma   90.00
#
_symmetry.space_group_name_H-M   'P 1'
#
loop_
_entity.id
_entity.type
_entity.pdbx_description
1 polymer ?
#
loop_
_entity_poly.entity_id
_entity_poly.type
_entity_poly.pdbx_seq_one_letter_code
_entity_poly.pdbx_strand_id
1 'polypeptide(L)'
;MSRRRKKKDSPIKTVFLIIMAAIIMMAAVYVIMSVVGKIRSDYKNLDFTTEEKEMPSITIDTKDEPKAGWNETDKGWMYYLDEKEYVTDQWKDIEGFLYYFDSDGIMATGELKQEGQTYTCHDTKGYLKNIQIDQDYVPESTGENLDSLVRTNAFWCYLRTEDTGLFKTILYRKTVENKVVVLGGESAPEKTTRNSMRAYGDYVYFLPKVKESQKQGLSEAERGLCDKLFRMRPGSDTKELIAENVDGYMVLGDIIYYSQAGKIYQATSGTEVATGEARYSVVIKDGNCYLVDGMGNPAVAESGSSVSIGDRVYRIEEDGKIKYVKHGQVAVDGKTYYLGGSGTKSSVCVKSDGSDTAVIRENYGVQSYCIVDNQIYYSSYVDKGTGGEWYSQIFKADLDGQNKQAVSERFPGVMQNMYYYEDEGQIFGEYNPAIWKQAYGTVVMIARDGSIYQIEDASARTGKHVDGNDMLEIIMVRDGKVICLWHDCQWDRNSGITSILWSKAIELNAGDRSLIDMVPSTETAESSEAQETGDIIQPIETMPPASTETVSPVEPSINNDPVISTEGPHTDTAVPTVPAPAPTVPPVTEPSAEVKIVPLG
;
A
#
# COMPACT_ATOMS: atom_id res chain seq x y z
N MET A 1 33.87 38.01 14.24
CA MET A 1 32.85 37.30 15.05
C MET A 1 33.45 36.02 15.63
N SER A 2 33.01 35.68 16.84
CA SER A 2 33.55 34.71 17.80
C SER A 2 33.84 33.30 17.25
N ARG A 3 35.09 32.83 17.37
CA ARG A 3 35.46 31.40 17.28
C ARG A 3 35.19 30.71 18.62
N ARG A 4 34.10 29.95 18.72
CA ARG A 4 33.75 29.09 19.87
C ARG A 4 34.81 27.99 20.04
N ARG A 5 35.59 28.05 21.12
CA ARG A 5 36.47 26.95 21.59
C ARG A 5 35.60 25.78 22.05
N LYS A 6 35.70 24.61 21.40
CA LYS A 6 35.16 23.34 21.92
C LYS A 6 35.92 22.97 23.21
N LYS A 7 35.19 22.78 24.32
CA LYS A 7 35.70 22.21 25.57
C LYS A 7 36.14 20.77 25.28
N LYS A 8 37.38 20.40 25.59
CA LYS A 8 37.81 19.00 25.67
C LYS A 8 37.12 18.37 26.87
N ASP A 9 36.37 17.30 26.63
CA ASP A 9 35.82 16.48 27.71
C ASP A 9 36.95 15.85 28.51
N SER A 10 36.84 15.97 29.83
CA SER A 10 37.86 15.48 30.76
C SER A 10 37.77 13.95 30.83
N PRO A 11 38.87 13.21 30.62
CA PRO A 11 38.89 11.75 30.71
C PRO A 11 38.45 11.22 32.08
N ILE A 12 38.46 12.06 33.12
CA ILE A 12 37.96 11.73 34.46
C ILE A 12 36.44 11.50 34.46
N LYS A 13 35.67 12.22 33.64
CA LYS A 13 34.21 12.04 33.56
C LYS A 13 33.83 10.73 32.88
N THR A 14 34.57 10.33 31.86
CA THR A 14 34.36 9.05 31.16
C THR A 14 34.71 7.87 32.06
N VAL A 15 35.80 7.96 32.83
CA VAL A 15 36.16 6.93 33.81
C VAL A 15 35.11 6.84 34.94
N PHE A 16 34.57 7.96 35.40
CA PHE A 16 33.52 7.97 36.43
C PHE A 16 32.21 7.33 35.95
N LEU A 17 31.82 7.58 34.69
CA LEU A 17 30.63 6.96 34.08
C LEU A 17 30.79 5.45 33.87
N ILE A 18 31.99 4.99 33.51
CA ILE A 18 32.28 3.55 33.37
C ILE A 18 32.20 2.86 34.74
N ILE A 19 32.71 3.49 35.80
CA ILE A 19 32.61 2.94 37.17
C ILE A 19 31.15 2.90 37.64
N MET A 20 30.35 3.95 37.37
CA MET A 20 28.91 3.96 37.68
C MET A 20 28.15 2.87 36.90
N ALA A 21 28.45 2.68 35.62
CA ALA A 21 27.85 1.61 34.81
C ALA A 21 28.21 0.22 35.34
N ALA A 22 29.45 0.02 35.81
CA ALA A 22 29.88 -1.23 36.44
C ALA A 22 29.18 -1.50 37.78
N ILE A 23 28.94 -0.46 38.58
CA ILE A 23 28.18 -0.57 39.84
C ILE A 23 26.71 -0.92 39.57
N ILE A 24 26.09 -0.30 38.55
CA ILE A 24 24.72 -0.60 38.15
C ILE A 24 24.60 -2.03 37.61
N MET A 25 25.57 -2.49 36.81
CA MET A 25 25.62 -3.89 36.37
C MET A 25 25.80 -4.86 37.53
N MET A 26 26.68 -4.57 38.50
CA MET A 26 26.81 -5.41 39.70
C MET A 26 25.52 -5.44 40.53
N ALA A 27 24.81 -4.33 40.66
CA ALA A 27 23.51 -4.29 41.33
C ALA A 27 22.45 -5.11 40.57
N ALA A 28 22.42 -5.02 39.23
CA ALA A 28 21.52 -5.82 38.40
C ALA A 28 21.82 -7.33 38.52
N VAL A 29 23.10 -7.72 38.49
CA VAL A 29 23.52 -9.12 38.69
C VAL A 29 23.20 -9.59 40.12
N TYR A 30 23.37 -8.74 41.13
CA TYR A 30 23.01 -9.05 42.51
C TYR A 30 21.49 -9.24 42.68
N VAL A 31 20.66 -8.42 42.02
CA VAL A 31 19.20 -8.60 42.01
C VAL A 31 18.82 -9.92 41.34
N ILE A 32 19.42 -10.25 40.20
CA ILE A 32 19.19 -11.54 39.52
C ILE A 32 19.62 -12.71 40.42
N MET A 33 20.80 -12.62 41.06
CA MET A 33 21.27 -13.65 41.99
C MET A 33 20.40 -13.74 43.26
N SER A 34 19.86 -12.62 43.75
CA SER A 34 18.92 -12.59 44.88
C SER A 34 17.58 -13.22 44.52
N VAL A 35 17.08 -13.01 43.30
CA VAL A 35 15.84 -13.64 42.80
C VAL A 35 16.06 -15.14 42.59
N VAL A 36 17.16 -15.54 41.95
CA VAL A 36 17.52 -16.97 41.76
C VAL A 36 17.81 -17.67 43.08
N GLY A 37 18.40 -16.98 44.06
CA GLY A 37 18.65 -17.49 45.41
C GLY A 37 17.35 -17.70 46.20
N LYS A 38 16.36 -16.81 46.04
CA LYS A 38 15.04 -16.95 46.66
C LYS A 38 14.25 -18.10 46.03
N ILE A 39 14.30 -18.21 44.71
CA ILE A 39 13.72 -19.33 43.95
C ILE A 39 14.35 -20.67 44.40
N ARG A 40 15.68 -20.78 44.53
CA ARG A 40 16.35 -22.00 45.04
C ARG A 40 16.05 -22.30 46.52
N SER A 41 15.82 -21.28 47.35
CA SER A 41 15.40 -21.46 48.74
C SER A 41 13.98 -22.03 48.81
N ASP A 42 13.09 -21.57 47.93
CA ASP A 42 11.72 -22.07 47.83
C ASP A 42 11.66 -23.49 47.25
N TYR A 43 12.62 -23.86 46.38
CA TYR A 43 12.79 -25.25 45.91
C TYR A 43 13.45 -26.21 46.92
N LYS A 44 14.17 -25.72 47.95
CA LYS A 44 14.73 -26.58 49.01
C LYS A 44 13.68 -27.01 50.05
N ASN A 45 12.52 -26.35 50.10
CA ASN A 45 11.41 -26.74 50.96
C ASN A 45 10.49 -27.79 50.29
N LEU A 46 10.89 -28.32 49.13
CA LEU A 46 10.18 -29.37 48.39
C LEU A 46 11.05 -30.64 48.23
N ASP A 47 11.96 -30.91 49.15
CA ASP A 47 12.64 -32.21 49.22
C ASP A 47 11.69 -33.25 49.86
N PHE A 48 10.98 -33.97 49.00
CA PHE A 48 10.32 -35.24 49.33
C PHE A 48 11.40 -36.24 49.76
N THR A 49 11.64 -36.31 51.07
CA THR A 49 12.34 -37.47 51.65
C THR A 49 11.29 -38.53 51.94
N THR A 50 11.31 -39.61 51.16
CA THR A 50 10.49 -40.80 51.36
C THR A 50 10.89 -41.48 52.68
N GLU A 51 10.06 -41.36 53.70
CA GLU A 51 10.03 -42.33 54.80
C GLU A 51 8.68 -43.06 54.77
N GLU A 52 8.73 -44.34 54.42
CA GLU A 52 7.64 -45.29 54.64
C GLU A 52 7.34 -45.38 56.15
N LYS A 53 6.09 -45.09 56.51
CA LYS A 53 5.50 -45.60 57.75
C LYS A 53 4.05 -46.00 57.51
N GLU A 54 3.82 -47.30 57.65
CA GLU A 54 2.51 -47.93 57.52
C GLU A 54 1.51 -47.51 58.61
N MET A 55 0.24 -47.40 58.17
CA MET A 55 -1.06 -47.56 58.86
C MET A 55 -1.58 -46.47 59.82
N PRO A 56 -2.92 -46.34 60.02
CA PRO A 56 -4.04 -47.12 59.46
C PRO A 56 -5.12 -46.29 58.73
N SER A 57 -5.99 -47.01 58.00
CA SER A 57 -7.21 -46.50 57.37
C SER A 57 -8.17 -45.85 58.38
N ILE A 58 -8.45 -44.57 58.19
CA ILE A 58 -9.60 -43.87 58.77
C ILE A 58 -10.30 -43.16 57.62
N THR A 59 -11.45 -43.69 57.22
CA THR A 59 -12.43 -43.02 56.37
C THR A 59 -13.06 -41.89 57.19
N ILE A 60 -12.60 -40.66 56.95
CA ILE A 60 -13.37 -39.46 57.27
C ILE A 60 -13.58 -38.72 55.95
N ASP A 61 -14.83 -38.78 55.50
CA ASP A 61 -15.40 -37.98 54.43
C ASP A 61 -15.37 -36.51 54.88
N THR A 62 -14.20 -35.88 54.71
CA THR A 62 -14.04 -34.44 54.89
C THR A 62 -14.16 -33.89 53.49
N LYS A 63 -15.31 -33.27 53.17
CA LYS A 63 -15.39 -32.38 52.02
C LYS A 63 -14.38 -31.27 52.27
N ASP A 64 -13.17 -31.42 51.72
CA ASP A 64 -12.19 -30.36 51.68
C ASP A 64 -12.87 -29.16 51.02
N GLU A 65 -12.99 -28.06 51.77
CA GLU A 65 -13.52 -26.83 51.22
C GLU A 65 -12.60 -26.37 50.08
N PRO A 66 -13.17 -25.95 48.94
CA PRO A 66 -12.38 -25.62 47.75
C PRO A 66 -11.41 -24.47 48.07
N LYS A 67 -10.15 -24.63 47.68
CA LYS A 67 -9.11 -23.61 47.85
C LYS A 67 -8.93 -22.85 46.54
N ALA A 68 -8.49 -21.59 46.60
CA ALA A 68 -8.12 -20.85 45.40
C ALA A 68 -7.07 -21.63 44.58
N GLY A 69 -7.26 -21.68 43.26
CA GLY A 69 -6.44 -22.45 42.32
C GLY A 69 -7.09 -23.73 41.83
N TRP A 70 -6.27 -24.69 41.40
CA TRP A 70 -6.70 -25.97 40.84
C TRP A 70 -7.26 -26.90 41.90
N ASN A 71 -8.48 -27.41 41.68
CA ASN A 71 -9.11 -28.41 42.53
C ASN A 71 -9.58 -29.59 41.67
N GLU A 72 -9.25 -30.81 42.08
CA GLU A 72 -9.72 -32.04 41.45
C GLU A 72 -11.09 -32.41 42.02
N THR A 73 -12.04 -32.74 41.15
CA THR A 73 -13.38 -33.22 41.52
C THR A 73 -13.67 -34.54 40.81
N ASP A 74 -14.71 -35.26 41.25
CA ASP A 74 -15.16 -36.50 40.62
C ASP A 74 -15.49 -36.36 39.12
N LYS A 75 -15.78 -35.13 38.67
CA LYS A 75 -16.11 -34.82 37.27
C LYS A 75 -14.94 -34.29 36.45
N GLY A 76 -13.84 -33.89 37.11
CA GLY A 76 -12.67 -33.28 36.48
C GLY A 76 -12.11 -32.10 37.26
N TRP A 77 -11.20 -31.36 36.65
CA TRP A 77 -10.49 -30.24 37.28
C TRP A 77 -11.28 -28.95 37.20
N MET A 78 -11.36 -28.20 38.30
CA MET A 78 -11.95 -26.86 38.39
C MET A 78 -10.88 -25.85 38.81
N TYR A 79 -11.07 -24.58 38.42
CA TYR A 79 -10.19 -23.48 38.85
C TYR A 79 -10.96 -22.44 39.64
N TYR A 80 -10.68 -22.37 40.94
CA TYR A 80 -11.32 -21.45 41.88
C TYR A 80 -10.55 -20.14 41.95
N LEU A 81 -11.24 -19.01 41.75
CA LEU A 81 -10.70 -17.66 41.93
C LEU A 81 -10.57 -17.33 43.42
N ASP A 82 -11.56 -17.77 44.20
CA ASP A 82 -11.57 -17.76 45.66
C ASP A 82 -12.40 -18.94 46.20
N GLU A 83 -12.71 -18.97 47.49
CA GLU A 83 -13.47 -20.06 48.14
C GLU A 83 -14.93 -20.21 47.63
N LYS A 84 -15.45 -19.25 46.85
CA LYS A 84 -16.86 -19.18 46.40
C LYS A 84 -17.00 -19.01 44.90
N GLU A 85 -16.02 -18.44 44.23
CA GLU A 85 -16.05 -18.14 42.81
C GLU A 85 -15.07 -19.04 42.04
N TYR A 86 -15.53 -19.62 40.93
CA TYR A 86 -14.73 -20.46 40.05
C TYR A 86 -15.01 -20.12 38.58
N VAL A 87 -14.06 -20.47 37.73
CA VAL A 87 -14.11 -20.16 36.29
C VAL A 87 -15.11 -21.09 35.61
N THR A 88 -16.10 -20.52 34.92
CA THR A 88 -17.11 -21.25 34.14
C THR A 88 -17.29 -20.61 32.77
N ASP A 89 -17.52 -21.45 31.77
CA ASP A 89 -17.88 -21.09 30.38
C ASP A 89 -16.94 -20.05 29.73
N GLN A 90 -15.64 -20.19 29.96
CA GLN A 90 -14.67 -19.23 29.43
C GLN A 90 -13.26 -19.79 29.33
N TRP A 91 -12.46 -19.14 28.47
CA TRP A 91 -11.02 -19.30 28.41
C TRP A 91 -10.34 -18.53 29.54
N LYS A 92 -9.28 -19.11 30.12
CA LYS A 92 -8.49 -18.51 31.19
C LYS A 92 -7.00 -18.76 31.00
N ASP A 93 -6.22 -17.68 31.08
CA ASP A 93 -4.76 -17.76 31.20
C ASP A 93 -4.39 -18.05 32.66
N ILE A 94 -3.64 -19.14 32.87
CA ILE A 94 -3.15 -19.60 34.16
C ILE A 94 -1.67 -19.96 33.97
N GLU A 95 -0.79 -19.17 34.60
CA GLU A 95 0.66 -19.36 34.54
C GLU A 95 1.23 -19.43 33.11
N GLY A 96 0.64 -18.68 32.16
CA GLY A 96 1.08 -18.66 30.76
C GLY A 96 0.57 -19.85 29.92
N PHE A 97 -0.34 -20.65 30.46
CA PHE A 97 -1.07 -21.66 29.69
C PHE A 97 -2.55 -21.29 29.63
N LEU A 98 -3.18 -21.58 28.49
CA LEU A 98 -4.56 -21.24 28.25
C LEU A 98 -5.46 -22.47 28.42
N TYR A 99 -6.53 -22.34 29.21
CA TYR A 99 -7.45 -23.41 29.55
C TYR A 99 -8.88 -22.97 29.25
N TYR A 100 -9.73 -23.89 28.78
CA TYR A 100 -11.17 -23.65 28.68
C TYR A 100 -11.88 -24.38 29.80
N PHE A 101 -12.84 -23.72 30.44
CA PHE A 101 -13.74 -24.31 31.41
C PHE A 101 -15.15 -24.31 30.84
N ASP A 102 -15.83 -25.45 30.90
CA ASP A 102 -17.20 -25.59 30.42
C ASP A 102 -18.22 -24.89 31.34
N SER A 103 -19.51 -25.00 31.02
CA SER A 103 -20.59 -24.39 31.80
C SER A 103 -20.70 -24.89 33.24
N ASP A 104 -20.19 -26.11 33.52
CA ASP A 104 -20.13 -26.68 34.87
C ASP A 104 -18.84 -26.27 35.61
N GLY A 105 -17.93 -25.58 34.93
CA GLY A 105 -16.62 -25.16 35.46
C GLY A 105 -15.55 -26.24 35.39
N ILE A 106 -15.78 -27.30 34.62
CA ILE A 106 -14.82 -28.38 34.42
C ILE A 106 -13.88 -28.01 33.27
N MET A 107 -12.58 -28.18 33.51
CA MET A 107 -11.53 -27.95 32.53
C MET A 107 -11.66 -28.92 31.35
N ALA A 108 -11.74 -28.38 30.14
CA ALA A 108 -11.84 -29.17 28.92
C ALA A 108 -10.50 -29.85 28.56
N THR A 109 -10.60 -31.05 27.99
CA THR A 109 -9.49 -31.80 27.39
C THR A 109 -9.86 -32.26 25.98
N GLY A 110 -8.87 -32.60 25.15
CA GLY A 110 -9.12 -33.06 23.78
C GLY A 110 -9.58 -31.94 22.84
N GLU A 111 -10.48 -32.25 21.90
CA GLU A 111 -10.95 -31.30 20.89
C GLU A 111 -12.23 -30.56 21.33
N LEU A 112 -12.19 -29.24 21.18
CA LEU A 112 -13.32 -28.33 21.39
C LEU A 112 -13.61 -27.57 20.09
N LYS A 113 -14.86 -27.60 19.63
CA LYS A 113 -15.30 -26.86 18.43
C LYS A 113 -16.19 -25.70 18.80
N GLN A 114 -15.77 -24.47 18.50
CA GLN A 114 -16.50 -23.25 18.82
C GLN A 114 -16.26 -22.18 17.75
N GLU A 115 -17.34 -21.51 17.34
CA GLU A 115 -17.29 -20.33 16.46
C GLU A 115 -16.46 -20.56 15.17
N GLY A 116 -16.61 -21.73 14.55
CA GLY A 116 -15.88 -22.09 13.34
C GLY A 116 -14.39 -22.35 13.52
N GLN A 117 -13.96 -22.67 14.74
CA GLN A 117 -12.61 -23.15 15.00
C GLN A 117 -12.60 -24.41 15.87
N THR A 118 -11.56 -25.20 15.68
CA THR A 118 -11.23 -26.35 16.53
C THR A 118 -10.04 -25.97 17.41
N TYR A 119 -10.22 -26.13 18.72
CA TYR A 119 -9.20 -25.95 19.75
C TYR A 119 -8.79 -27.32 20.27
N THR A 120 -7.51 -27.65 20.19
CA THR A 120 -6.98 -28.92 20.71
C THR A 120 -6.30 -28.67 22.05
N CYS A 121 -6.95 -29.09 23.13
CA CYS A 121 -6.40 -29.08 24.49
C CYS A 121 -5.61 -30.36 24.77
N HIS A 122 -4.66 -30.29 25.69
CA HIS A 122 -3.90 -31.47 26.12
C HIS A 122 -4.83 -32.50 26.78
N ASP A 123 -4.77 -33.76 26.36
CA ASP A 123 -5.71 -34.82 26.76
C ASP A 123 -5.84 -35.03 28.29
N THR A 124 -4.75 -34.81 29.02
CA THR A 124 -4.73 -34.94 30.50
C THR A 124 -4.55 -33.63 31.26
N LYS A 125 -3.87 -32.64 30.68
CA LYS A 125 -3.48 -31.41 31.36
C LYS A 125 -4.33 -30.21 30.94
N GLY A 126 -5.21 -30.34 29.95
CA GLY A 126 -6.19 -29.33 29.54
C GLY A 126 -5.66 -28.04 28.89
N TYR A 127 -4.36 -27.74 28.95
CA TYR A 127 -3.85 -26.53 28.30
C TYR A 127 -3.96 -26.62 26.76
N LEU A 128 -4.23 -25.49 26.13
CA LEU A 128 -4.38 -25.35 24.69
C LEU A 128 -3.05 -25.64 23.97
N LYS A 129 -3.10 -26.52 22.99
CA LYS A 129 -1.95 -26.90 22.15
C LYS A 129 -2.07 -26.38 20.72
N ASN A 130 -3.28 -26.25 20.19
CA ASN A 130 -3.50 -25.90 18.79
C ASN A 130 -4.84 -25.20 18.60
N ILE A 131 -4.90 -24.30 17.60
CA ILE A 131 -6.12 -23.65 17.12
C ILE A 131 -6.14 -23.83 15.61
N GLN A 132 -7.26 -24.27 15.05
CA GLN A 132 -7.43 -24.45 13.61
C GLN A 132 -8.77 -23.89 13.17
N ILE A 133 -8.81 -23.17 12.05
CA ILE A 133 -10.08 -22.83 11.40
C ILE A 133 -10.77 -24.13 10.97
N ASP A 134 -12.05 -24.27 11.34
CA ASP A 134 -12.92 -25.33 10.86
C ASP A 134 -13.45 -24.93 9.48
N GLN A 135 -12.84 -25.49 8.44
CA GLN A 135 -13.17 -25.19 7.05
C GLN A 135 -14.52 -25.76 6.59
N ASP A 136 -15.15 -26.61 7.41
CA ASP A 136 -16.47 -27.18 7.18
C ASP A 136 -17.55 -26.53 8.06
N TYR A 137 -17.17 -25.51 8.84
CA TYR A 137 -18.10 -24.81 9.70
C TYR A 137 -19.24 -24.16 8.90
N VAL A 138 -20.45 -24.38 9.38
CA VAL A 138 -21.65 -23.69 8.92
C VAL A 138 -22.24 -22.98 10.14
N PRO A 139 -22.26 -21.64 10.18
CA PRO A 139 -22.85 -20.91 11.29
C PRO A 139 -24.35 -21.18 11.35
N GLU A 140 -24.92 -21.10 12.56
CA GLU A 140 -26.36 -21.08 12.71
C GLU A 140 -26.96 -19.89 11.96
N SER A 141 -28.10 -20.11 11.31
CA SER A 141 -28.80 -19.05 10.59
C SER A 141 -29.22 -17.95 11.56
N THR A 142 -28.64 -16.76 11.40
CA THR A 142 -28.97 -15.57 12.20
C THR A 142 -30.29 -14.92 11.76
N GLY A 143 -30.92 -15.42 10.69
CA GLY A 143 -32.07 -14.80 10.03
C GLY A 143 -31.71 -13.60 9.16
N GLU A 144 -30.46 -13.13 9.21
CA GLU A 144 -29.93 -12.08 8.34
C GLU A 144 -29.33 -12.70 7.08
N ASN A 145 -29.67 -12.16 5.90
CA ASN A 145 -29.14 -12.64 4.63
C ASN A 145 -27.78 -12.00 4.31
N LEU A 146 -26.84 -12.10 5.25
CA LEU A 146 -25.49 -11.54 5.13
C LEU A 146 -24.45 -12.64 5.31
N ASP A 147 -23.48 -12.69 4.40
CA ASP A 147 -22.45 -13.73 4.39
C ASP A 147 -21.34 -13.39 5.41
N SER A 148 -21.08 -14.29 6.35
CA SER A 148 -20.04 -14.15 7.38
C SER A 148 -20.14 -12.87 8.22
N LEU A 149 -21.36 -12.51 8.65
CA LEU A 149 -21.59 -11.34 9.49
C LEU A 149 -20.86 -11.45 10.84
N VAL A 150 -20.06 -10.42 11.15
CA VAL A 150 -19.45 -10.18 12.46
C VAL A 150 -19.76 -8.76 12.92
N ARG A 151 -19.91 -8.53 14.23
CA ARG A 151 -20.27 -7.20 14.74
C ARG A 151 -19.73 -6.94 16.14
N THR A 152 -19.53 -5.66 16.43
CA THR A 152 -19.32 -5.11 17.76
C THR A 152 -20.35 -3.99 17.99
N ASN A 153 -20.25 -3.28 19.11
CA ASN A 153 -21.09 -2.09 19.32
C ASN A 153 -20.76 -0.94 18.35
N ALA A 154 -19.55 -0.93 17.78
CA ALA A 154 -19.04 0.17 16.95
C ALA A 154 -19.31 -0.03 15.44
N PHE A 155 -19.35 -1.28 14.97
CA PHE A 155 -19.53 -1.60 13.55
C PHE A 155 -19.98 -3.03 13.35
N TRP A 156 -20.33 -3.34 12.11
CA TRP A 156 -20.59 -4.68 11.59
C TRP A 156 -19.84 -4.83 10.26
N CYS A 157 -19.29 -6.04 10.05
CA CYS A 157 -18.59 -6.42 8.83
C CYS A 157 -19.21 -7.70 8.26
N TYR A 158 -19.24 -7.81 6.93
CA TYR A 158 -19.77 -8.97 6.21
C TYR A 158 -19.14 -9.05 4.82
N LEU A 159 -19.30 -10.18 4.14
CA LEU A 159 -18.74 -10.39 2.80
C LEU A 159 -19.73 -9.95 1.73
N ARG A 160 -19.20 -9.29 0.69
CA ARG A 160 -19.94 -8.88 -0.51
C ARG A 160 -20.54 -10.11 -1.20
N THR A 161 -21.85 -10.09 -1.45
CA THR A 161 -22.59 -11.23 -1.98
C THR A 161 -22.42 -11.43 -3.48
N GLU A 162 -22.09 -10.37 -4.19
CA GLU A 162 -21.91 -10.35 -5.64
C GLU A 162 -20.60 -11.02 -6.09
N ASP A 163 -19.64 -11.17 -5.18
CA ASP A 163 -18.35 -11.81 -5.45
C ASP A 163 -18.53 -13.33 -5.60
N THR A 164 -18.13 -13.85 -6.76
CA THR A 164 -18.36 -15.25 -7.17
C THR A 164 -17.22 -16.22 -6.81
N GLY A 165 -16.10 -15.71 -6.29
CA GLY A 165 -14.91 -16.47 -5.88
C GLY A 165 -14.92 -16.91 -4.41
N LEU A 166 -13.88 -17.66 -4.01
CA LEU A 166 -13.66 -18.04 -2.61
C LEU A 166 -13.29 -16.84 -1.74
N PHE A 167 -12.48 -15.93 -2.30
CA PHE A 167 -12.15 -14.66 -1.69
C PHE A 167 -13.21 -13.63 -2.03
N LYS A 168 -13.79 -13.04 -0.98
CA LYS A 168 -14.83 -12.03 -1.10
C LYS A 168 -14.40 -10.75 -0.41
N THR A 169 -14.83 -9.64 -0.98
CA THR A 169 -14.61 -8.29 -0.48
C THR A 169 -15.27 -8.12 0.88
N ILE A 170 -14.52 -7.58 1.84
CA ILE A 170 -15.03 -7.25 3.17
C ILE A 170 -15.73 -5.90 3.10
N LEU A 171 -17.00 -5.88 3.46
CA LEU A 171 -17.81 -4.68 3.63
C LEU A 171 -17.94 -4.39 5.12
N TYR A 172 -18.00 -3.11 5.47
CA TYR A 172 -18.31 -2.68 6.82
C TYR A 172 -19.30 -1.51 6.81
N ARG A 173 -19.97 -1.32 7.94
CA ARG A 173 -20.71 -0.11 8.25
C ARG A 173 -20.52 0.21 9.73
N LYS A 174 -20.21 1.46 10.05
CA LYS A 174 -20.15 1.91 11.44
C LYS A 174 -21.56 2.11 11.98
N THR A 175 -21.77 1.85 13.27
CA THR A 175 -23.10 1.96 13.92
C THR A 175 -23.69 3.37 13.83
N VAL A 176 -22.82 4.38 13.80
CA VAL A 176 -23.20 5.81 13.69
C VAL A 176 -23.37 6.29 12.24
N GLU A 177 -23.10 5.44 11.27
CA GLU A 177 -23.14 5.77 9.84
C GLU A 177 -24.21 4.95 9.12
N ASN A 178 -24.78 5.51 8.04
CA ASN A 178 -25.75 4.82 7.20
C ASN A 178 -25.17 4.32 5.87
N LYS A 179 -23.86 4.47 5.68
CA LYS A 179 -23.16 4.07 4.46
C LYS A 179 -22.45 2.74 4.71
N VAL A 180 -22.59 1.83 3.76
CA VAL A 180 -21.76 0.63 3.65
C VAL A 180 -20.52 1.00 2.84
N VAL A 181 -19.35 0.61 3.33
CA VAL A 181 -18.06 0.95 2.75
C VAL A 181 -17.23 -0.32 2.61
N VAL A 182 -16.38 -0.37 1.58
CA VAL A 182 -15.38 -1.42 1.41
C VAL A 182 -14.22 -1.23 2.38
N LEU A 183 -13.88 -2.28 3.12
CA LEU A 183 -12.69 -2.28 3.95
C LEU A 183 -11.44 -2.21 3.05
N GLY A 184 -10.55 -1.25 3.28
CA GLY A 184 -9.41 -0.98 2.40
C GLY A 184 -9.71 -0.10 1.17
N GLY A 185 -10.98 0.25 0.92
CA GLY A 185 -11.39 1.12 -0.20
C GLY A 185 -11.72 0.37 -1.50
N GLU A 186 -12.49 0.99 -2.39
CA GLU A 186 -13.00 0.36 -3.62
C GLU A 186 -11.90 0.04 -4.65
N SER A 187 -10.80 0.79 -4.68
CA SER A 187 -9.70 0.57 -5.63
C SER A 187 -8.78 -0.59 -5.24
N ALA A 188 -8.70 -0.93 -3.94
CA ALA A 188 -7.90 -2.04 -3.45
C ALA A 188 -8.56 -2.70 -2.21
N PRO A 189 -9.70 -3.39 -2.41
CA PRO A 189 -10.46 -4.02 -1.32
C PRO A 189 -9.65 -5.04 -0.53
N GLU A 190 -9.86 -5.04 0.79
CA GLU A 190 -9.50 -6.19 1.63
C GLU A 190 -10.47 -7.34 1.36
N LYS A 191 -9.91 -8.53 1.10
CA LYS A 191 -10.66 -9.73 0.78
C LYS A 191 -10.32 -10.85 1.75
N THR A 192 -11.30 -11.69 2.06
CA THR A 192 -11.09 -12.89 2.87
C THR A 192 -12.08 -13.98 2.48
N THR A 193 -11.93 -15.17 3.07
CA THR A 193 -12.81 -16.32 2.80
C THR A 193 -13.99 -16.38 3.76
N ARG A 194 -15.04 -17.12 3.40
CA ARG A 194 -16.21 -17.31 4.28
C ARG A 194 -15.79 -17.87 5.65
N ASN A 195 -16.42 -17.38 6.72
CA ASN A 195 -16.20 -17.77 8.12
C ASN A 195 -14.79 -17.50 8.68
N SER A 196 -13.99 -16.68 8.01
CA SER A 196 -12.62 -16.34 8.46
C SER A 196 -12.52 -15.06 9.27
N MET A 197 -13.65 -14.36 9.47
CA MET A 197 -13.70 -13.08 10.15
C MET A 197 -14.17 -13.22 11.59
N ARG A 198 -13.63 -12.38 12.47
CA ARG A 198 -14.13 -12.14 13.84
C ARG A 198 -14.04 -10.65 14.14
N ALA A 199 -14.85 -10.15 15.07
CA ALA A 199 -14.82 -8.75 15.47
C ALA A 199 -14.69 -8.64 16.99
N TYR A 200 -13.65 -7.94 17.45
CA TYR A 200 -13.37 -7.74 18.86
C TYR A 200 -12.93 -6.30 19.09
N GLY A 201 -13.59 -5.62 20.05
CA GLY A 201 -13.36 -4.21 20.32
C GLY A 201 -13.59 -3.35 19.06
N ASP A 202 -12.54 -2.63 18.66
CA ASP A 202 -12.56 -1.73 17.49
C ASP A 202 -11.99 -2.38 16.22
N TYR A 203 -11.63 -3.66 16.27
CA TYR A 203 -10.97 -4.36 15.18
C TYR A 203 -11.83 -5.47 14.57
N VAL A 204 -11.80 -5.54 13.24
CA VAL A 204 -12.11 -6.77 12.51
C VAL A 204 -10.82 -7.54 12.28
N TYR A 205 -10.85 -8.83 12.60
CA TYR A 205 -9.79 -9.81 12.37
C TYR A 205 -10.19 -10.69 11.20
N PHE A 206 -9.24 -11.03 10.32
CA PHE A 206 -9.50 -11.90 9.18
C PHE A 206 -8.27 -12.77 8.87
N LEU A 207 -8.53 -14.06 8.65
CA LEU A 207 -7.52 -15.07 8.36
C LEU A 207 -7.98 -15.90 7.15
N PRO A 208 -7.70 -15.45 5.91
CA PRO A 208 -8.12 -16.17 4.72
C PRO A 208 -7.57 -17.60 4.73
N LYS A 209 -8.48 -18.58 4.71
CA LYS A 209 -8.19 -20.02 4.71
C LYS A 209 -8.97 -20.73 3.63
N VAL A 210 -8.29 -21.65 2.94
CA VAL A 210 -8.85 -22.53 1.91
C VAL A 210 -8.40 -23.97 2.13
N LYS A 211 -9.15 -24.93 1.59
CA LYS A 211 -8.74 -26.34 1.54
C LYS A 211 -7.54 -26.49 0.59
N GLU A 212 -6.69 -27.49 0.86
CA GLU A 212 -5.54 -27.78 -0.01
C GLU A 212 -5.98 -28.06 -1.46
N SER A 213 -7.11 -28.73 -1.65
CA SER A 213 -7.70 -28.98 -2.97
C SER A 213 -8.15 -27.71 -3.72
N GLN A 214 -8.36 -26.61 -3.02
CA GLN A 214 -8.79 -25.33 -3.59
C GLN A 214 -7.61 -24.43 -3.99
N LYS A 215 -6.40 -24.69 -3.46
CA LYS A 215 -5.22 -23.84 -3.71
C LYS A 215 -4.80 -23.76 -5.18
N GLN A 216 -5.08 -24.81 -5.97
CA GLN A 216 -4.77 -24.84 -7.40
C GLN A 216 -5.59 -23.83 -8.21
N GLY A 217 -6.79 -23.46 -7.73
CA GLY A 217 -7.67 -22.50 -8.41
C GLY A 217 -7.42 -21.05 -8.03
N LEU A 218 -6.51 -20.78 -7.09
CA LEU A 218 -6.22 -19.42 -6.63
C LEU A 218 -5.22 -18.71 -7.55
N SER A 219 -5.39 -17.40 -7.69
CA SER A 219 -4.36 -16.51 -8.21
C SER A 219 -3.14 -16.45 -7.28
N GLU A 220 -2.01 -15.94 -7.78
CA GLU A 220 -0.82 -15.74 -6.96
C GLU A 220 -1.07 -14.78 -5.79
N ALA A 221 -1.82 -13.70 -6.02
CA ALA A 221 -2.22 -12.75 -4.98
C ALA A 221 -3.08 -13.42 -3.89
N GLU A 222 -4.08 -14.23 -4.27
CA GLU A 222 -4.92 -14.94 -3.30
C GLU A 222 -4.11 -15.96 -2.49
N ARG A 223 -3.19 -16.69 -3.14
CA ARG A 223 -2.26 -17.58 -2.43
C ARG A 223 -1.39 -16.81 -1.44
N GLY A 224 -0.94 -15.61 -1.80
CA GLY A 224 -0.15 -14.73 -0.94
C GLY A 224 -0.90 -14.18 0.27
N LEU A 225 -2.24 -14.22 0.27
CA LEU A 225 -3.10 -13.84 1.41
C LEU A 225 -3.44 -15.02 2.33
N CYS A 226 -3.35 -16.25 1.85
CA CYS A 226 -3.66 -17.44 2.65
C CYS A 226 -2.78 -17.51 3.90
N ASP A 227 -3.36 -18.00 4.99
CA ASP A 227 -2.66 -18.31 6.24
C ASP A 227 -2.03 -17.08 6.92
N LYS A 228 -2.37 -15.86 6.49
CA LYS A 228 -1.94 -14.60 7.12
C LYS A 228 -3.06 -14.03 7.97
N LEU A 229 -2.79 -13.82 9.26
CA LEU A 229 -3.74 -13.22 10.17
C LEU A 229 -3.57 -11.71 10.14
N PHE A 230 -4.63 -11.01 9.76
CA PHE A 230 -4.68 -9.56 9.78
C PHE A 230 -5.71 -9.06 10.79
N ARG A 231 -5.52 -7.82 11.23
CA ARG A 231 -6.58 -7.01 11.85
C ARG A 231 -6.60 -5.61 11.27
N MET A 232 -7.78 -5.00 11.23
CA MET A 232 -7.95 -3.64 10.74
C MET A 232 -9.05 -2.92 11.52
N ARG A 233 -8.87 -1.63 11.79
CA ARG A 233 -9.97 -0.78 12.28
C ARG A 233 -10.78 -0.30 11.07
N PRO A 234 -12.10 -0.48 11.06
CA PRO A 234 -12.91 -0.01 9.94
C PRO A 234 -12.78 1.50 9.71
N GLY A 235 -12.33 1.88 8.51
CA GLY A 235 -12.05 3.27 8.12
C GLY A 235 -10.61 3.74 8.36
N SER A 236 -9.70 2.86 8.83
CA SER A 236 -8.26 3.11 8.83
C SER A 236 -7.70 3.07 7.41
N ASP A 237 -6.61 3.78 7.17
CA ASP A 237 -5.75 3.67 5.99
C ASP A 237 -4.65 2.60 6.16
N THR A 238 -4.55 2.01 7.34
CA THR A 238 -3.60 0.93 7.68
C THR A 238 -4.29 -0.31 8.24
N LYS A 239 -3.64 -1.46 8.09
CA LYS A 239 -3.96 -2.72 8.76
C LYS A 239 -2.71 -3.27 9.44
N GLU A 240 -2.88 -4.27 10.30
CA GLU A 240 -1.77 -4.96 10.93
C GLU A 240 -1.69 -6.40 10.46
N LEU A 241 -0.52 -6.84 9.99
CA LEU A 241 -0.18 -8.25 9.82
C LEU A 241 0.30 -8.81 11.17
N ILE A 242 -0.51 -9.66 11.80
CA ILE A 242 -0.20 -10.24 13.11
C ILE A 242 0.85 -11.34 12.99
N ALA A 243 0.62 -12.29 12.08
CA ALA A 243 1.51 -13.42 11.82
C ALA A 243 1.18 -14.09 10.48
N GLU A 244 2.15 -14.80 9.92
CA GLU A 244 2.00 -15.64 8.73
C GLU A 244 1.94 -17.12 9.10
N ASN A 245 1.48 -18.00 8.20
CA ASN A 245 1.35 -19.45 8.45
C ASN A 245 0.50 -19.77 9.70
N VAL A 246 -0.53 -18.96 9.96
CA VAL A 246 -1.42 -19.10 11.12
C VAL A 246 -2.49 -20.13 10.82
N ASP A 247 -2.64 -21.16 11.64
CA ASP A 247 -3.63 -22.23 11.47
C ASP A 247 -5.04 -21.83 11.97
N GLY A 248 -5.09 -21.03 13.02
CA GLY A 248 -6.29 -20.49 13.66
C GLY A 248 -5.90 -19.52 14.78
N TYR A 249 -6.86 -18.74 15.28
CA TYR A 249 -6.57 -17.67 16.24
C TYR A 249 -7.72 -17.38 17.19
N MET A 250 -7.43 -16.82 18.36
CA MET A 250 -8.43 -16.36 19.31
C MET A 250 -7.96 -15.05 19.93
N VAL A 251 -8.92 -14.19 20.29
CA VAL A 251 -8.65 -12.94 20.97
C VAL A 251 -9.23 -13.02 22.38
N LEU A 252 -8.41 -12.79 23.40
CA LEU A 252 -8.81 -12.76 24.80
C LEU A 252 -8.27 -11.47 25.43
N GLY A 253 -9.18 -10.54 25.75
CA GLY A 253 -8.80 -9.17 26.09
C GLY A 253 -8.06 -8.51 24.94
N ASP A 254 -6.86 -7.99 25.21
CA ASP A 254 -5.98 -7.37 24.20
C ASP A 254 -4.96 -8.34 23.59
N ILE A 255 -5.00 -9.62 23.98
CA ILE A 255 -4.04 -10.64 23.53
C ILE A 255 -4.65 -11.46 22.40
N ILE A 256 -3.89 -11.57 21.31
CA ILE A 256 -4.17 -12.42 20.16
C ILE A 256 -3.35 -13.69 20.32
N TYR A 257 -4.03 -14.80 20.61
CA TYR A 257 -3.46 -16.13 20.59
C TYR A 257 -3.62 -16.72 19.20
N TYR A 258 -2.58 -17.35 18.66
CA TYR A 258 -2.66 -17.97 17.35
C TYR A 258 -1.77 -19.20 17.28
N SER A 259 -2.15 -20.16 16.44
CA SER A 259 -1.38 -21.37 16.25
C SER A 259 -0.53 -21.31 14.98
N GLN A 260 0.72 -21.77 15.06
CA GLN A 260 1.56 -22.04 13.90
C GLN A 260 2.23 -23.41 14.09
N ALA A 261 2.02 -24.32 13.14
CA ALA A 261 2.65 -25.64 13.14
C ALA A 261 2.41 -26.41 14.46
N GLY A 262 1.19 -26.29 15.01
CA GLY A 262 0.78 -26.99 16.24
C GLY A 262 1.37 -26.43 17.54
N LYS A 263 1.80 -25.16 17.55
CA LYS A 263 2.23 -24.43 18.74
C LYS A 263 1.46 -23.14 18.88
N ILE A 264 1.16 -22.76 20.13
CA ILE A 264 0.50 -21.49 20.45
C ILE A 264 1.52 -20.38 20.65
N TYR A 265 1.25 -19.26 20.00
CA TYR A 265 1.95 -18.00 20.14
C TYR A 265 0.96 -16.92 20.56
N GLN A 266 1.50 -15.84 21.11
CA GLN A 266 0.71 -14.65 21.44
C GLN A 266 1.33 -13.37 20.90
N ALA A 267 0.47 -12.41 20.58
CA ALA A 267 0.82 -11.04 20.21
C ALA A 267 -0.26 -10.06 20.70
N THR A 268 0.10 -8.79 20.88
CA THR A 268 -0.85 -7.69 21.19
C THR A 268 -1.07 -6.74 19.99
N SER A 269 -0.18 -6.83 18.99
CA SER A 269 -0.18 -6.06 17.76
C SER A 269 0.58 -6.79 16.67
N GLY A 270 0.45 -6.31 15.44
CA GLY A 270 1.21 -6.78 14.28
C GLY A 270 2.07 -5.69 13.66
N THR A 271 2.67 -6.02 12.51
CA THR A 271 3.37 -5.08 11.64
C THR A 271 2.36 -4.25 10.89
N GLU A 272 2.45 -2.93 10.97
CA GLU A 272 1.58 -2.01 10.24
C GLU A 272 1.85 -2.08 8.72
N VAL A 273 0.78 -2.13 7.94
CA VAL A 273 0.79 -2.21 6.48
C VAL A 273 -0.24 -1.22 5.94
N ALA A 274 0.16 -0.36 5.00
CA ALA A 274 -0.77 0.53 4.32
C ALA A 274 -1.85 -0.26 3.54
N THR A 275 -3.03 0.32 3.44
CA THR A 275 -4.18 -0.22 2.68
C THR A 275 -4.57 0.73 1.55
N GLY A 276 -5.56 0.36 0.75
CA GLY A 276 -5.96 1.16 -0.40
C GLY A 276 -4.82 1.31 -1.42
N GLU A 277 -4.72 2.49 -2.00
CA GLU A 277 -3.71 2.82 -3.01
C GLU A 277 -2.31 2.97 -2.42
N ALA A 278 -2.21 3.46 -1.18
CA ALA A 278 -0.96 3.66 -0.46
C ALA A 278 -0.17 2.37 -0.24
N ARG A 279 -0.84 1.21 -0.26
CA ARG A 279 -0.20 -0.11 -0.14
C ARG A 279 0.82 -0.39 -1.25
N TYR A 280 0.64 0.19 -2.43
CA TYR A 280 1.53 -0.08 -3.55
C TYR A 280 2.78 0.77 -3.45
N SER A 281 3.91 0.22 -3.86
CA SER A 281 5.19 0.93 -3.96
C SER A 281 5.98 0.46 -5.17
N VAL A 282 7.05 1.18 -5.52
CA VAL A 282 7.92 0.83 -6.63
C VAL A 282 9.32 0.52 -6.12
N VAL A 283 9.85 -0.63 -6.52
CA VAL A 283 11.20 -1.08 -6.20
C VAL A 283 12.06 -1.09 -7.47
N ILE A 284 13.29 -0.59 -7.37
CA ILE A 284 14.27 -0.66 -8.45
C ILE A 284 15.12 -1.91 -8.28
N LYS A 285 15.15 -2.78 -9.30
CA LYS A 285 15.99 -3.98 -9.33
C LYS A 285 16.56 -4.17 -10.73
N ASP A 286 17.88 -4.41 -10.80
CA ASP A 286 18.61 -4.68 -12.06
C ASP A 286 18.35 -3.62 -13.16
N GLY A 287 18.17 -2.36 -12.75
CA GLY A 287 17.89 -1.24 -13.66
C GLY A 287 16.45 -1.21 -14.22
N ASN A 288 15.51 -1.93 -13.61
CA ASN A 288 14.09 -1.90 -13.96
C ASN A 288 13.24 -1.50 -12.74
N CYS A 289 12.05 -0.97 -12.99
CA CYS A 289 11.07 -0.67 -11.95
C CYS A 289 10.08 -1.82 -11.80
N TYR A 290 9.74 -2.18 -10.56
CA TYR A 290 8.77 -3.22 -10.22
C TYR A 290 7.71 -2.63 -9.32
N LEU A 291 6.44 -2.81 -9.67
CA LEU A 291 5.31 -2.46 -8.82
C LEU A 291 5.09 -3.61 -7.84
N VAL A 292 5.13 -3.30 -6.54
CA VAL A 292 4.92 -4.28 -5.48
C VAL A 292 3.78 -3.84 -4.56
N ASP A 293 3.11 -4.80 -3.95
CA ASP A 293 2.08 -4.55 -2.95
C ASP A 293 2.68 -4.26 -1.56
N GLY A 294 1.80 -4.02 -0.57
CA GLY A 294 2.22 -3.68 0.80
C GLY A 294 2.99 -4.78 1.53
N MET A 295 3.09 -5.97 0.95
CA MET A 295 3.89 -7.09 1.47
C MET A 295 5.17 -7.31 0.65
N GLY A 296 5.45 -6.46 -0.33
CA GLY A 296 6.62 -6.57 -1.21
C GLY A 296 6.49 -7.63 -2.31
N ASN A 297 5.31 -8.23 -2.50
CA ASN A 297 5.08 -9.16 -3.60
C ASN A 297 4.79 -8.38 -4.89
N PRO A 298 5.06 -8.94 -6.08
CA PRO A 298 4.62 -8.35 -7.34
C PRO A 298 3.14 -7.95 -7.30
N ALA A 299 2.83 -6.73 -7.72
CA ALA A 299 1.44 -6.32 -7.86
C ALA A 299 0.75 -7.16 -8.94
N VAL A 300 -0.50 -7.54 -8.71
CA VAL A 300 -1.28 -8.36 -9.64
C VAL A 300 -2.45 -7.55 -10.16
N ALA A 301 -2.60 -7.48 -11.48
CA ALA A 301 -3.75 -6.85 -12.11
C ALA A 301 -5.00 -7.71 -11.89
N GLU A 302 -6.10 -7.10 -11.44
CA GLU A 302 -7.38 -7.82 -11.29
C GLU A 302 -7.92 -8.32 -12.64
N SER A 303 -7.62 -7.60 -13.73
CA SER A 303 -7.88 -8.05 -15.10
C SER A 303 -6.83 -7.51 -16.07
N GLY A 304 -6.41 -8.35 -17.03
CA GLY A 304 -5.41 -7.96 -18.03
C GLY A 304 -4.00 -7.85 -17.45
N SER A 305 -3.33 -6.73 -17.71
CA SER A 305 -1.92 -6.51 -17.30
C SER A 305 -1.69 -5.06 -16.86
N SER A 306 -2.74 -4.43 -16.32
CA SER A 306 -2.70 -3.05 -15.88
C SER A 306 -3.24 -2.92 -14.45
N VAL A 307 -2.53 -2.19 -13.60
CA VAL A 307 -2.94 -1.85 -12.23
C VAL A 307 -3.22 -0.36 -12.20
N SER A 308 -4.43 0.04 -11.80
CA SER A 308 -4.80 1.45 -11.63
C SER A 308 -4.60 1.87 -10.18
N ILE A 309 -3.88 2.98 -9.96
CA ILE A 309 -3.63 3.55 -8.63
C ILE A 309 -3.79 5.06 -8.77
N GLY A 310 -4.87 5.62 -8.21
CA GLY A 310 -5.22 7.02 -8.38
C GLY A 310 -5.37 7.39 -9.86
N ASP A 311 -4.68 8.46 -10.28
CA ASP A 311 -4.63 8.95 -11.65
C ASP A 311 -3.57 8.24 -12.52
N ARG A 312 -3.13 7.04 -12.14
CA ARG A 312 -2.11 6.28 -12.87
C ARG A 312 -2.58 4.90 -13.27
N VAL A 313 -2.20 4.50 -14.49
CA VAL A 313 -2.40 3.15 -14.99
C VAL A 313 -1.04 2.54 -15.29
N TYR A 314 -0.59 1.64 -14.42
CA TYR A 314 0.69 0.94 -14.53
C TYR A 314 0.52 -0.27 -15.43
N ARG A 315 1.25 -0.32 -16.55
CA ARG A 315 1.36 -1.52 -17.37
C ARG A 315 2.46 -2.42 -16.82
N ILE A 316 2.10 -3.60 -16.34
CA ILE A 316 3.03 -4.51 -15.68
C ILE A 316 3.15 -5.88 -16.39
N GLU A 317 4.30 -6.53 -16.22
CA GLU A 317 4.49 -7.96 -16.49
C GLU A 317 4.06 -8.82 -15.29
N GLU A 318 4.05 -10.14 -15.47
CA GLU A 318 3.61 -11.10 -14.44
C GLU A 318 4.46 -11.01 -13.16
N ASP A 319 5.75 -10.69 -13.28
CA ASP A 319 6.67 -10.50 -12.15
C ASP A 319 6.59 -9.09 -11.53
N GLY A 320 5.62 -8.27 -11.93
CA GLY A 320 5.42 -6.90 -11.46
C GLY A 320 6.29 -5.86 -12.15
N LYS A 321 7.13 -6.24 -13.13
CA LYS A 321 7.96 -5.29 -13.87
C LYS A 321 7.10 -4.28 -14.61
N ILE A 322 7.35 -2.99 -14.36
CA ILE A 322 6.64 -1.88 -15.00
C ILE A 322 7.23 -1.63 -16.39
N LYS A 323 6.36 -1.67 -17.42
CA LYS A 323 6.73 -1.29 -18.80
C LYS A 323 6.63 0.20 -19.03
N TYR A 324 5.50 0.77 -18.61
CA TYR A 324 5.19 2.19 -18.69
C TYR A 324 4.01 2.52 -17.77
N VAL A 325 3.83 3.79 -17.49
CA VAL A 325 2.70 4.37 -16.75
C VAL A 325 1.96 5.30 -17.70
N LYS A 326 0.63 5.20 -17.73
CA LYS A 326 -0.23 6.16 -18.43
C LYS A 326 -0.97 7.02 -17.41
N HIS A 327 -1.21 8.27 -17.78
CA HIS A 327 -2.17 9.10 -17.07
C HIS A 327 -3.57 8.47 -17.17
N GLY A 328 -4.14 8.16 -16.02
CA GLY A 328 -5.47 7.58 -15.85
C GLY A 328 -6.57 8.61 -15.98
N GLN A 329 -7.82 8.15 -15.88
CA GLN A 329 -8.96 9.06 -15.80
C GLN A 329 -9.20 9.43 -14.34
N VAL A 330 -9.39 10.71 -14.06
CA VAL A 330 -9.58 11.19 -12.69
C VAL A 330 -11.07 11.24 -12.37
N ALA A 331 -11.52 10.56 -11.31
CA ALA A 331 -12.91 10.56 -10.89
C ALA A 331 -13.14 11.53 -9.73
N VAL A 332 -14.04 12.50 -9.91
CA VAL A 332 -14.42 13.48 -8.88
C VAL A 332 -15.94 13.60 -8.86
N ASP A 333 -16.56 13.39 -7.69
CA ASP A 333 -18.01 13.49 -7.49
C ASP A 333 -18.86 12.70 -8.50
N GLY A 334 -18.42 11.49 -8.88
CA GLY A 334 -19.11 10.63 -9.84
C GLY A 334 -18.93 11.04 -11.32
N LYS A 335 -18.14 12.08 -11.59
CA LYS A 335 -17.73 12.49 -12.93
C LYS A 335 -16.31 12.03 -13.22
N THR A 336 -16.04 11.70 -14.47
CA THR A 336 -14.71 11.22 -14.89
C THR A 336 -14.07 12.19 -15.87
N TYR A 337 -12.91 12.71 -15.51
CA TYR A 337 -12.13 13.64 -16.30
C TYR A 337 -11.06 12.90 -17.09
N TYR A 338 -10.83 13.35 -18.32
CA TYR A 338 -9.83 12.77 -19.22
C TYR A 338 -9.42 13.78 -20.30
N LEU A 339 -8.25 13.57 -20.90
CA LEU A 339 -7.83 14.33 -22.08
C LEU A 339 -8.42 13.67 -23.33
N GLY A 340 -9.24 14.39 -24.08
CA GLY A 340 -9.90 13.91 -25.29
C GLY A 340 -9.49 14.70 -26.53
N GLY A 341 -9.42 14.03 -27.68
CA GLY A 341 -8.91 14.60 -28.92
C GLY A 341 -7.41 14.37 -29.10
N SER A 342 -6.79 15.09 -30.03
CA SER A 342 -5.35 15.07 -30.23
C SER A 342 -4.84 16.36 -30.87
N GLY A 343 -3.58 16.69 -30.61
CA GLY A 343 -2.91 17.90 -31.11
C GLY A 343 -3.73 19.15 -30.80
N THR A 344 -3.98 20.00 -31.80
CA THR A 344 -4.74 21.25 -31.61
C THR A 344 -6.21 21.06 -31.23
N LYS A 345 -6.73 19.83 -31.30
CA LYS A 345 -8.09 19.48 -30.90
C LYS A 345 -8.15 18.85 -29.51
N SER A 346 -7.00 18.66 -28.86
CA SER A 346 -6.91 18.10 -27.51
C SER A 346 -7.60 19.03 -26.50
N SER A 347 -8.39 18.46 -25.61
CA SER A 347 -9.25 19.18 -24.66
C SER A 347 -9.46 18.36 -23.39
N VAL A 348 -9.65 19.04 -22.25
CA VAL A 348 -10.10 18.34 -21.04
C VAL A 348 -11.59 18.08 -21.18
N CYS A 349 -11.97 16.80 -21.13
CA CYS A 349 -13.32 16.32 -21.23
C CYS A 349 -13.80 15.78 -19.87
N VAL A 350 -15.09 15.91 -19.63
CA VAL A 350 -15.79 15.30 -18.50
C VAL A 350 -16.84 14.33 -19.01
N LYS A 351 -16.87 13.14 -18.42
CA LYS A 351 -17.90 12.14 -18.62
C LYS A 351 -18.85 12.14 -17.42
N SER A 352 -20.13 12.38 -17.68
CA SER A 352 -21.22 12.34 -16.70
C SER A 352 -22.45 11.73 -17.36
N ASP A 353 -23.10 10.77 -16.69
CA ASP A 353 -24.37 10.17 -17.14
C ASP A 353 -24.34 9.63 -18.59
N GLY A 354 -23.18 9.11 -19.02
CA GLY A 354 -22.97 8.57 -20.37
C GLY A 354 -22.80 9.63 -21.47
N SER A 355 -22.70 10.91 -21.12
CA SER A 355 -22.39 12.01 -22.02
C SER A 355 -20.98 12.55 -21.79
N ASP A 356 -20.30 12.87 -22.89
CA ASP A 356 -18.93 13.36 -22.89
C ASP A 356 -18.94 14.84 -23.32
N THR A 357 -18.45 15.72 -22.45
CA THR A 357 -18.43 17.18 -22.70
C THR A 357 -17.01 17.72 -22.55
N ALA A 358 -16.53 18.44 -23.55
CA ALA A 358 -15.25 19.17 -23.42
C ALA A 358 -15.47 20.44 -22.59
N VAL A 359 -14.79 20.53 -21.45
CA VAL A 359 -14.89 21.67 -20.51
C VAL A 359 -13.76 22.67 -20.70
N ILE A 360 -12.59 22.25 -21.19
CA ILE A 360 -11.45 23.14 -21.46
C ILE A 360 -10.98 22.95 -22.90
N ARG A 361 -10.92 24.04 -23.66
CA ARG A 361 -10.41 24.10 -25.03
C ARG A 361 -9.45 25.26 -25.18
N GLU A 362 -8.33 25.02 -25.84
CA GLU A 362 -7.31 26.03 -26.11
C GLU A 362 -6.98 26.05 -27.61
N ASN A 363 -6.49 27.19 -28.09
CA ASN A 363 -6.21 27.41 -29.51
C ASN A 363 -5.24 26.37 -30.11
N TYR A 364 -4.28 25.92 -29.31
CA TYR A 364 -3.29 24.92 -29.71
C TYR A 364 -3.49 23.56 -29.03
N GLY A 365 -4.67 23.34 -28.43
CA GLY A 365 -4.99 22.15 -27.67
C GLY A 365 -4.39 22.14 -26.25
N VAL A 366 -5.02 21.37 -25.37
CA VAL A 366 -4.52 21.11 -24.02
C VAL A 366 -3.49 19.98 -24.11
N GLN A 367 -2.30 20.17 -23.52
CA GLN A 367 -1.21 19.20 -23.56
C GLN A 367 -1.35 18.14 -22.48
N SER A 368 -1.60 18.61 -21.26
CA SER A 368 -1.66 17.78 -20.05
C SER A 368 -2.55 18.47 -19.03
N TYR A 369 -3.12 17.68 -18.11
CA TYR A 369 -3.88 18.20 -17.00
C TYR A 369 -3.71 17.32 -15.76
N CYS A 370 -4.01 17.88 -14.60
CA CYS A 370 -4.26 17.14 -13.37
C CYS A 370 -5.32 17.88 -12.55
N ILE A 371 -5.95 17.21 -11.59
CA ILE A 371 -6.91 17.85 -10.68
C ILE A 371 -6.27 18.00 -9.31
N VAL A 372 -6.38 19.20 -8.73
CA VAL A 372 -5.88 19.52 -7.40
C VAL A 372 -6.91 20.36 -6.67
N ASP A 373 -7.33 19.93 -5.48
CA ASP A 373 -8.31 20.64 -4.63
C ASP A 373 -9.57 21.08 -5.42
N ASN A 374 -10.16 20.18 -6.19
CA ASN A 374 -11.32 20.44 -7.07
C ASN A 374 -11.07 21.56 -8.11
N GLN A 375 -9.82 21.75 -8.55
CA GLN A 375 -9.49 22.63 -9.68
C GLN A 375 -8.70 21.87 -10.72
N ILE A 376 -8.97 22.14 -12.00
CA ILE A 376 -8.23 21.57 -13.12
C ILE A 376 -7.01 22.44 -13.37
N TYR A 377 -5.82 21.90 -13.14
CA TYR A 377 -4.55 22.49 -13.58
C TYR A 377 -4.20 21.89 -14.94
N TYR A 378 -3.85 22.71 -15.92
CA TYR A 378 -3.54 22.22 -17.25
C TYR A 378 -2.48 23.06 -17.95
N SER A 379 -1.72 22.43 -18.84
CA SER A 379 -0.73 23.07 -19.70
C SER A 379 -1.25 23.17 -21.13
N SER A 380 -0.96 24.28 -21.81
CA SER A 380 -1.25 24.45 -23.23
C SER A 380 -0.20 25.32 -23.90
N TYR A 381 0.04 25.10 -25.20
CA TYR A 381 0.83 26.03 -25.99
C TYR A 381 0.08 27.36 -26.10
N VAL A 382 0.82 28.46 -25.96
CA VAL A 382 0.28 29.82 -26.04
C VAL A 382 0.95 30.67 -27.10
N ASP A 383 2.17 30.32 -27.50
CA ASP A 383 2.92 31.07 -28.51
C ASP A 383 3.92 30.19 -29.26
N LYS A 384 4.30 30.64 -30.46
CA LYS A 384 5.29 30.02 -31.33
C LYS A 384 6.30 31.05 -31.80
N GLY A 385 7.57 30.83 -31.47
CA GLY A 385 8.69 31.63 -31.94
C GLY A 385 8.92 31.51 -33.46
N THR A 386 9.57 32.51 -34.03
CA THR A 386 9.91 32.55 -35.46
C THR A 386 10.95 31.50 -35.87
N GLY A 387 11.72 30.97 -34.91
CA GLY A 387 12.70 29.88 -35.11
C GLY A 387 12.12 28.48 -34.93
N GLY A 388 10.80 28.36 -34.72
CA GLY A 388 10.12 27.09 -34.46
C GLY A 388 10.05 26.71 -32.97
N GLU A 389 10.48 27.59 -32.08
CA GLU A 389 10.27 27.45 -30.64
C GLU A 389 8.78 27.43 -30.32
N TRP A 390 8.40 26.62 -29.34
CA TRP A 390 7.06 26.63 -28.79
C TRP A 390 7.11 27.02 -27.32
N TYR A 391 6.13 27.80 -26.89
CA TYR A 391 5.99 28.24 -25.52
C TYR A 391 4.66 27.77 -24.96
N SER A 392 4.72 27.16 -23.78
CA SER A 392 3.58 26.72 -22.99
C SER A 392 3.32 27.65 -21.82
N GLN A 393 2.13 27.55 -21.26
CA GLN A 393 1.74 28.19 -20.01
C GLN A 393 0.81 27.26 -19.22
N ILE A 394 0.92 27.28 -17.90
CA ILE A 394 0.03 26.54 -17.00
C ILE A 394 -1.10 27.45 -16.58
N PHE A 395 -2.31 26.90 -16.63
CA PHE A 395 -3.54 27.53 -16.19
C PHE A 395 -4.21 26.68 -15.11
N LYS A 396 -5.13 27.31 -14.38
CA LYS A 396 -6.11 26.61 -13.55
C LYS A 396 -7.51 27.08 -13.89
N ALA A 397 -8.48 26.19 -13.75
CA ALA A 397 -9.90 26.46 -13.92
C ALA A 397 -10.71 25.63 -12.92
N ASP A 398 -11.98 26.01 -12.73
CA ASP A 398 -12.91 25.17 -11.97
C ASP A 398 -13.23 23.88 -12.74
N LEU A 399 -13.85 22.91 -12.07
CA LEU A 399 -14.19 21.60 -12.65
C LEU A 399 -15.14 21.64 -13.86
N ASP A 400 -15.80 22.77 -14.11
CA ASP A 400 -16.64 23.03 -15.28
C ASP A 400 -15.90 23.83 -16.39
N GLY A 401 -14.61 24.10 -16.19
CA GLY A 401 -13.76 24.87 -17.10
C GLY A 401 -13.90 26.38 -16.97
N GLN A 402 -14.74 26.89 -16.07
CA GLN A 402 -14.91 28.32 -15.84
C GLN A 402 -13.79 28.89 -14.96
N ASN A 403 -13.77 30.23 -14.82
CA ASN A 403 -12.83 30.95 -13.97
C ASN A 403 -11.34 30.66 -14.26
N LYS A 404 -11.03 30.45 -15.55
CA LYS A 404 -9.66 30.25 -16.05
C LYS A 404 -8.73 31.38 -15.56
N GLN A 405 -7.59 30.98 -14.98
CA GLN A 405 -6.53 31.86 -14.51
C GLN A 405 -5.18 31.33 -14.98
N ALA A 406 -4.33 32.22 -15.48
CA ALA A 406 -2.91 31.89 -15.68
C ALA A 406 -2.27 31.65 -14.32
N VAL A 407 -1.49 30.57 -14.21
CA VAL A 407 -0.78 30.17 -12.99
C VAL A 407 0.70 30.44 -13.16
N SER A 408 1.29 30.03 -14.28
CA SER A 408 2.70 30.29 -14.58
C SER A 408 2.88 31.44 -15.56
N GLU A 409 4.10 31.98 -15.63
CA GLU A 409 4.59 32.68 -16.82
C GLU A 409 4.78 31.68 -17.99
N ARG A 410 5.11 32.19 -19.17
CA ARG A 410 5.39 31.33 -20.33
C ARG A 410 6.70 30.58 -20.13
N PHE A 411 6.76 29.32 -20.52
CA PHE A 411 8.00 28.53 -20.51
C PHE A 411 8.22 27.86 -21.87
N PRO A 412 9.47 27.66 -22.31
CA PRO A 412 9.75 26.98 -23.58
C PRO A 412 9.36 25.51 -23.48
N GLY A 413 9.03 24.87 -24.59
CA GLY A 413 8.82 23.42 -24.60
C GLY A 413 7.38 23.00 -24.31
N VAL A 414 7.23 21.75 -23.90
CA VAL A 414 5.94 21.09 -23.66
C VAL A 414 5.94 20.37 -22.33
N MET A 415 4.83 20.48 -21.61
CA MET A 415 4.51 19.61 -20.47
C MET A 415 3.73 18.42 -21.02
N GLN A 416 4.36 17.25 -21.15
CA GLN A 416 3.71 16.07 -21.72
C GLN A 416 2.66 15.49 -20.78
N ASN A 417 3.00 15.39 -19.50
CA ASN A 417 2.11 14.89 -18.46
C ASN A 417 2.23 15.74 -17.20
N MET A 418 1.13 15.86 -16.47
CA MET A 418 1.07 16.48 -15.15
C MET A 418 0.38 15.50 -14.21
N TYR A 419 0.91 15.37 -13.00
CA TYR A 419 0.37 14.50 -11.97
C TYR A 419 0.34 15.21 -10.63
N TYR A 420 -0.75 15.04 -9.89
CA TYR A 420 -0.82 15.49 -8.51
C TYR A 420 -0.50 14.32 -7.58
N TYR A 421 0.49 14.50 -6.71
CA TYR A 421 0.80 13.55 -5.66
C TYR A 421 0.27 14.11 -4.35
N GLU A 422 -0.89 13.62 -3.91
CA GLU A 422 -1.60 14.14 -2.73
C GLU A 422 -0.74 14.08 -1.46
N ASP A 423 -0.03 12.96 -1.25
CA ASP A 423 0.87 12.75 -0.11
C ASP A 423 2.04 13.75 -0.07
N GLU A 424 2.47 14.23 -1.24
CA GLU A 424 3.53 15.24 -1.37
C GLU A 424 2.99 16.67 -1.39
N GLY A 425 1.67 16.84 -1.59
CA GLY A 425 1.02 18.14 -1.79
C GLY A 425 1.56 18.92 -3.00
N GLN A 426 2.11 18.23 -4.01
CA GLN A 426 2.83 18.83 -5.13
C GLN A 426 2.39 18.27 -6.47
N ILE A 427 2.48 19.12 -7.51
CA ILE A 427 2.28 18.72 -8.90
C ILE A 427 3.67 18.40 -9.48
N PHE A 428 3.80 17.26 -10.13
CA PHE A 428 5.00 16.89 -10.89
C PHE A 428 4.66 16.75 -12.37
N GLY A 429 5.62 17.05 -13.24
CA GLY A 429 5.41 17.02 -14.67
C GLY A 429 6.57 16.43 -15.46
N GLU A 430 6.23 15.79 -16.58
CA GLU A 430 7.18 15.31 -17.58
C GLU A 430 7.36 16.40 -18.62
N TYR A 431 8.57 16.96 -18.69
CA TYR A 431 8.82 18.22 -19.38
C TYR A 431 9.88 18.05 -20.47
N ASN A 432 9.56 18.48 -21.69
CA ASN A 432 10.52 18.56 -22.79
C ASN A 432 10.80 20.03 -23.15
N PRO A 433 11.97 20.58 -22.74
CA PRO A 433 12.27 22.01 -22.92
C PRO A 433 12.37 22.47 -24.38
N ALA A 434 12.71 21.57 -25.30
CA ALA A 434 12.95 21.90 -26.70
C ALA A 434 12.59 20.75 -27.64
N ILE A 435 11.37 20.22 -27.52
CA ILE A 435 10.91 19.04 -28.27
C ILE A 435 10.97 19.20 -29.80
N TRP A 436 11.05 20.43 -30.32
CA TRP A 436 11.27 20.73 -31.74
C TRP A 436 12.72 20.52 -32.22
N LYS A 437 13.66 20.29 -31.30
CA LYS A 437 15.08 20.03 -31.60
C LYS A 437 15.48 18.58 -31.36
N GLN A 438 15.00 17.99 -30.26
CA GLN A 438 15.38 16.65 -29.81
C GLN A 438 14.39 16.14 -28.76
N ALA A 439 14.43 14.84 -28.47
CA ALA A 439 13.56 14.21 -27.47
C ALA A 439 13.93 14.49 -26.01
N TYR A 440 15.00 15.26 -25.73
CA TYR A 440 15.44 15.52 -24.37
C TYR A 440 14.29 15.94 -23.45
N GLY A 441 14.07 15.18 -22.39
CA GLY A 441 13.01 15.38 -21.42
C GLY A 441 13.48 15.16 -19.99
N THR A 442 12.95 15.95 -19.07
CA THR A 442 13.30 15.98 -17.65
C THR A 442 12.02 15.96 -16.79
N VAL A 443 12.17 15.88 -15.48
CA VAL A 443 11.06 16.00 -14.54
C VAL A 443 11.06 17.37 -13.89
N VAL A 444 9.88 17.95 -13.73
CA VAL A 444 9.68 19.21 -13.00
C VAL A 444 8.74 19.02 -11.81
N MET A 445 8.92 19.87 -10.80
CA MET A 445 7.91 20.15 -9.78
C MET A 445 7.28 21.51 -10.08
N ILE A 446 5.95 21.56 -10.05
CA ILE A 446 5.15 22.74 -10.32
C ILE A 446 4.53 23.19 -9.00
N ALA A 447 4.99 24.33 -8.49
CA ALA A 447 4.47 24.92 -7.28
C ALA A 447 3.09 25.55 -7.53
N ARG A 448 2.28 25.67 -6.47
CA ARG A 448 0.92 26.25 -6.52
C ARG A 448 0.91 27.73 -6.92
N ASP A 449 2.05 28.42 -6.76
CA ASP A 449 2.26 29.81 -7.18
C ASP A 449 2.68 29.94 -8.65
N GLY A 450 2.81 28.82 -9.37
CA GLY A 450 3.22 28.78 -10.77
C GLY A 450 4.71 28.72 -11.03
N SER A 451 5.54 28.71 -9.98
CA SER A 451 6.97 28.44 -10.12
C SER A 451 7.19 27.01 -10.60
N ILE A 452 8.00 26.84 -11.65
CA ILE A 452 8.34 25.53 -12.20
C ILE A 452 9.82 25.24 -11.93
N TYR A 453 10.10 24.15 -11.23
CA TYR A 453 11.44 23.74 -10.83
C TYR A 453 11.83 22.45 -11.53
N GLN A 454 12.88 22.46 -12.33
CA GLN A 454 13.47 21.26 -12.90
C GLN A 454 14.21 20.48 -11.81
N ILE A 455 13.98 19.17 -11.74
CA ILE A 455 14.69 18.27 -10.83
C ILE A 455 16.04 17.92 -11.44
N GLU A 456 17.10 18.00 -10.62
CA GLU A 456 18.46 17.72 -11.05
C GLU A 456 18.65 16.22 -11.30
N ASP A 457 18.87 15.85 -12.57
CA ASP A 457 18.95 14.44 -13.00
C ASP A 457 20.35 14.01 -13.50
N ALA A 458 21.28 14.96 -13.64
CA ALA A 458 22.58 14.74 -14.27
C ALA A 458 23.42 13.65 -13.57
N SER A 459 23.34 13.56 -12.24
CA SER A 459 24.07 12.54 -11.47
C SER A 459 23.46 11.13 -11.59
N ALA A 460 22.18 11.04 -11.95
CA ALA A 460 21.44 9.79 -12.08
C ALA A 460 21.56 9.19 -13.48
N ARG A 461 21.69 10.02 -14.53
CA ARG A 461 21.87 9.61 -15.93
C ARG A 461 23.28 9.07 -16.21
N THR A 462 23.59 7.90 -15.66
CA THR A 462 24.93 7.28 -15.77
C THR A 462 24.89 5.84 -16.31
N GLY A 463 26.00 5.36 -16.86
CA GLY A 463 26.17 3.96 -17.27
C GLY A 463 25.51 3.56 -18.60
N LYS A 464 24.93 4.53 -19.32
CA LYS A 464 24.40 4.37 -20.69
C LYS A 464 24.78 5.61 -21.51
N HIS A 465 24.95 5.42 -22.81
CA HIS A 465 25.21 6.50 -23.77
C HIS A 465 23.89 6.97 -24.38
N VAL A 466 23.77 8.27 -24.64
CA VAL A 466 22.62 8.92 -25.31
C VAL A 466 23.13 10.01 -26.24
N ASP A 467 22.39 10.28 -27.32
CA ASP A 467 22.70 11.33 -28.29
C ASP A 467 21.87 12.62 -28.07
N GLY A 468 21.33 12.81 -26.86
CA GLY A 468 20.45 13.93 -26.50
C GLY A 468 18.98 13.73 -26.87
N ASN A 469 18.63 12.55 -27.40
CA ASN A 469 17.25 12.14 -27.65
C ASN A 469 16.73 11.22 -26.53
N ASP A 470 16.78 11.69 -25.28
CA ASP A 470 16.46 10.87 -24.12
C ASP A 470 15.53 11.58 -23.12
N MET A 471 14.55 10.87 -22.57
CA MET A 471 13.51 11.46 -21.72
C MET A 471 13.35 10.71 -20.40
N LEU A 472 12.69 11.36 -19.44
CA LEU A 472 12.25 10.73 -18.20
C LEU A 472 10.75 10.56 -18.21
N GLU A 473 10.31 9.36 -17.85
CA GLU A 473 8.93 9.03 -17.53
C GLU A 473 8.81 8.85 -16.01
N ILE A 474 7.86 9.53 -15.38
CA ILE A 474 7.64 9.47 -13.93
C ILE A 474 6.89 8.18 -13.62
N ILE A 475 7.46 7.36 -12.75
CA ILE A 475 6.84 6.11 -12.31
C ILE A 475 6.14 6.31 -10.98
N MET A 476 6.83 6.90 -10.00
CA MET A 476 6.27 7.16 -8.67
C MET A 476 7.04 8.28 -8.00
N VAL A 477 6.34 9.12 -7.24
CA VAL A 477 6.91 10.06 -6.29
C VAL A 477 6.38 9.69 -4.91
N ARG A 478 7.31 9.53 -3.96
CA ARG A 478 6.98 9.26 -2.56
C ARG A 478 8.17 9.60 -1.68
N ASP A 479 7.90 10.17 -0.51
CA ASP A 479 8.88 10.56 0.51
C ASP A 479 9.99 11.47 -0.05
N GLY A 480 9.61 12.40 -0.93
CA GLY A 480 10.56 13.32 -1.59
C GLY A 480 11.50 12.66 -2.61
N LYS A 481 11.28 11.39 -2.96
CA LYS A 481 11.99 10.69 -4.05
C LYS A 481 11.13 10.63 -5.30
N VAL A 482 11.77 10.77 -6.46
CA VAL A 482 11.12 10.59 -7.78
C VAL A 482 11.77 9.39 -8.47
N ILE A 483 11.02 8.32 -8.66
CA ILE A 483 11.43 7.15 -9.43
C ILE A 483 11.00 7.35 -10.88
N CYS A 484 11.95 7.21 -11.81
CA CYS A 484 11.71 7.40 -13.24
C CYS A 484 12.21 6.21 -14.06
N LEU A 485 11.63 6.04 -15.25
CA LEU A 485 12.30 5.35 -16.35
C LEU A 485 13.01 6.38 -17.22
N TRP A 486 14.32 6.23 -17.34
CA TRP A 486 15.14 6.97 -18.31
C TRP A 486 15.14 6.21 -19.63
N HIS A 487 14.56 6.85 -20.65
CA HIS A 487 14.43 6.30 -21.99
C HIS A 487 15.40 6.98 -22.94
N ASP A 488 16.05 6.18 -23.78
CA ASP A 488 16.66 6.66 -25.02
C ASP A 488 15.70 6.44 -26.17
N CYS A 489 15.56 7.42 -27.05
CA CYS A 489 14.46 7.51 -27.97
C CYS A 489 14.94 7.74 -29.40
N GLN A 490 14.19 7.19 -30.36
CA GLN A 490 14.21 7.71 -31.71
C GLN A 490 13.34 8.96 -31.79
N TRP A 491 13.87 10.00 -32.42
CA TRP A 491 13.18 11.28 -32.59
C TRP A 491 13.29 11.77 -34.03
N ASP A 492 12.18 12.28 -34.55
CA ASP A 492 12.10 12.99 -35.83
C ASP A 492 11.45 14.37 -35.62
N ARG A 493 11.87 15.35 -36.43
CA ARG A 493 11.38 16.73 -36.32
C ARG A 493 9.88 16.87 -36.58
N ASN A 494 9.31 16.04 -37.45
CA ASN A 494 7.90 16.13 -37.85
C ASN A 494 7.02 15.22 -37.00
N SER A 495 7.56 14.06 -36.60
CA SER A 495 6.80 13.04 -35.85
C SER A 495 7.06 13.03 -34.34
N GLY A 496 8.03 13.79 -33.85
CA GLY A 496 8.43 13.78 -32.44
C GLY A 496 9.10 12.46 -32.07
N ILE A 497 8.79 11.94 -30.88
CA ILE A 497 9.33 10.67 -30.39
C ILE A 497 8.62 9.51 -31.09
N THR A 498 9.36 8.66 -31.81
CA THR A 498 8.79 7.59 -32.63
C THR A 498 8.93 6.20 -32.01
N SER A 499 9.96 5.97 -31.18
CA SER A 499 10.13 4.72 -30.42
C SER A 499 11.10 4.88 -29.26
N ILE A 500 10.96 4.02 -28.26
CA ILE A 500 11.92 3.85 -27.16
C ILE A 500 12.91 2.75 -27.55
N LEU A 501 14.21 3.07 -27.50
CA LEU A 501 15.32 2.16 -27.83
C LEU A 501 15.71 1.30 -26.64
N TRP A 502 15.78 1.90 -25.45
CA TRP A 502 15.98 1.21 -24.19
C TRP A 502 15.47 2.05 -23.03
N SER A 503 15.24 1.39 -21.89
CA SER A 503 14.84 2.02 -20.64
C SER A 503 15.77 1.61 -19.51
N LYS A 504 15.99 2.52 -18.55
CA LYS A 504 16.71 2.24 -17.31
C LYS A 504 16.04 2.97 -16.15
N ALA A 505 15.74 2.26 -15.07
CA ALA A 505 15.25 2.84 -13.84
C ALA A 505 16.31 3.75 -13.19
N ILE A 506 15.88 4.93 -12.75
CA ILE A 506 16.68 5.88 -11.97
C ILE A 506 15.86 6.43 -10.81
N GLU A 507 16.54 6.86 -9.75
CA GLU A 507 15.94 7.55 -8.59
C GLU A 507 16.53 8.96 -8.52
N LEU A 508 15.66 9.95 -8.36
CA LEU A 508 16.00 11.37 -8.19
C LEU A 508 15.53 11.87 -6.82
N ASN A 509 16.13 12.95 -6.36
CA ASN A 509 15.71 13.65 -5.15
C ASN A 509 14.89 14.88 -5.53
N ALA A 510 13.62 14.93 -5.14
CA ALA A 510 12.73 16.04 -5.47
C ALA A 510 13.18 17.38 -4.87
N GLY A 511 14.02 17.35 -3.83
CA GLY A 511 14.61 18.54 -3.21
C GLY A 511 15.79 19.14 -3.99
N ASP A 512 16.47 18.35 -4.82
CA ASP A 512 17.57 18.81 -5.65
C ASP A 512 17.00 19.36 -6.96
N ARG A 513 16.71 20.65 -6.98
CA ARG A 513 15.98 21.30 -8.08
C ARG A 513 16.39 22.75 -8.31
N SER A 514 16.19 23.23 -9.53
CA SER A 514 16.47 24.60 -9.95
C SER A 514 15.28 25.21 -10.69
N LEU A 515 15.04 26.50 -10.51
CA LEU A 515 13.95 27.22 -11.19
C LEU A 515 14.25 27.30 -12.69
N ILE A 516 13.26 26.99 -13.54
CA ILE A 516 13.42 27.15 -14.98
C ILE A 516 13.30 28.62 -15.39
N ASP A 517 13.97 29.00 -16.48
CA ASP A 517 13.85 30.35 -17.05
C ASP A 517 12.50 30.50 -17.76
N MET A 518 11.64 31.36 -17.21
CA MET A 518 10.33 31.66 -17.76
C MET A 518 10.34 33.01 -18.47
N VAL A 519 9.65 33.08 -19.60
CA VAL A 519 9.55 34.25 -20.45
C VAL A 519 8.31 35.06 -20.04
N PRO A 520 8.46 36.35 -19.67
CA PRO A 520 7.33 37.20 -19.39
C PRO A 520 6.40 37.32 -20.60
N SER A 521 5.09 37.36 -20.35
CA SER A 521 4.13 37.66 -21.40
C SER A 521 4.36 39.09 -21.94
N THR A 522 4.54 39.27 -23.25
CA THR A 522 4.51 40.60 -23.86
C THR A 522 3.05 41.06 -23.87
N GLU A 523 2.67 41.93 -22.94
CA GLU A 523 1.39 42.65 -23.06
C GLU A 523 1.42 43.45 -24.37
N THR A 524 0.58 43.06 -25.33
CA THR A 524 0.24 43.93 -26.44
C THR A 524 -0.52 45.10 -25.85
N ALA A 525 0.17 46.22 -25.64
CA ALA A 525 -0.49 47.47 -25.32
C ALA A 525 -1.53 47.75 -26.42
N GLU A 526 -2.82 47.71 -26.06
CA GLU A 526 -3.87 48.24 -26.91
C GLU A 526 -3.58 49.73 -27.11
N SER A 527 -2.97 50.06 -28.25
CA SER A 527 -2.88 51.42 -28.73
C SER A 527 -4.29 51.88 -29.04
N SER A 528 -4.78 52.79 -28.20
CA SER A 528 -5.99 53.57 -28.43
C SER A 528 -5.75 54.47 -29.64
N GLU A 529 -6.21 54.04 -30.81
CA GLU A 529 -6.44 54.94 -31.95
C GLU A 529 -7.93 55.13 -32.19
N ALA A 530 -8.30 56.40 -32.28
CA ALA A 530 -9.64 56.92 -32.30
C ALA A 530 -10.41 56.56 -33.57
N GLN A 531 -11.74 56.53 -33.44
CA GLN A 531 -12.73 56.43 -34.51
C GLN A 531 -12.47 57.38 -35.68
N GLU A 532 -12.53 56.84 -36.91
CA GLU A 532 -13.23 57.50 -38.01
C GLU A 532 -14.07 56.48 -38.81
N THR A 533 -15.20 56.98 -39.28
CA THR A 533 -16.36 56.27 -39.85
C THR A 533 -16.29 56.10 -41.36
N GLY A 534 -16.77 54.94 -41.85
CA GLY A 534 -17.51 54.81 -43.11
C GLY A 534 -16.73 54.39 -44.36
N ASP A 535 -16.92 53.16 -44.84
CA ASP A 535 -17.63 52.86 -46.11
C ASP A 535 -17.63 51.36 -46.46
N ILE A 536 -18.72 50.93 -47.10
CA ILE A 536 -19.05 49.55 -47.50
C ILE A 536 -18.57 49.28 -48.93
N ILE A 537 -17.78 48.22 -49.19
CA ILE A 537 -17.70 47.52 -50.49
C ILE A 537 -17.40 46.01 -50.28
N GLN A 538 -18.19 45.11 -50.90
CA GLN A 538 -17.96 43.65 -50.96
C GLN A 538 -17.12 43.21 -52.21
N PRO A 539 -16.90 41.90 -52.46
CA PRO A 539 -15.62 41.19 -52.42
C PRO A 539 -14.94 41.06 -53.80
N ILE A 540 -13.64 40.72 -53.82
CA ILE A 540 -12.95 40.23 -55.02
C ILE A 540 -12.35 38.86 -54.70
N GLU A 541 -12.86 37.82 -55.35
CA GLU A 541 -12.17 36.55 -55.54
C GLU A 541 -11.00 36.75 -56.51
N THR A 542 -9.82 36.23 -56.16
CA THR A 542 -8.92 35.53 -57.11
C THR A 542 -7.88 34.71 -56.35
N MET A 543 -7.56 33.57 -56.96
CA MET A 543 -6.94 32.33 -56.45
C MET A 543 -5.41 32.38 -56.15
N PRO A 544 -4.79 31.30 -55.60
CA PRO A 544 -3.78 31.34 -54.54
C PRO A 544 -2.32 31.29 -55.04
N PRO A 545 -1.34 31.32 -54.11
CA PRO A 545 -0.45 30.14 -54.08
C PRO A 545 -0.03 29.64 -52.69
N ALA A 546 0.16 28.32 -52.65
CA ALA A 546 1.05 27.54 -51.79
C ALA A 546 0.81 27.59 -50.27
N SER A 547 -0.15 26.78 -49.82
CA SER A 547 -0.18 26.24 -48.46
C SER A 547 0.98 25.26 -48.27
N THR A 548 2.03 25.69 -47.56
CA THR A 548 2.79 24.77 -46.71
C THR A 548 2.24 24.90 -45.30
N GLU A 549 1.14 24.20 -45.02
CA GLU A 549 0.70 23.98 -43.65
C GLU A 549 1.77 23.16 -42.93
N THR A 550 2.46 23.78 -41.99
CA THR A 550 3.41 23.09 -41.12
C THR A 550 2.69 22.81 -39.80
N VAL A 551 2.30 21.55 -39.63
CA VAL A 551 1.54 20.99 -38.50
C VAL A 551 2.32 21.20 -37.18
N SER A 552 1.61 21.42 -36.06
CA SER A 552 2.19 21.36 -34.71
C SER A 552 2.95 20.03 -34.51
N PRO A 553 4.04 19.98 -33.71
CA PRO A 553 4.64 18.71 -33.34
C PRO A 553 3.55 17.81 -32.77
N VAL A 554 3.32 16.68 -33.43
CA VAL A 554 2.27 15.72 -33.09
C VAL A 554 2.54 15.24 -31.66
N GLU A 555 1.50 15.22 -30.81
CA GLU A 555 1.52 14.46 -29.56
C GLU A 555 1.94 13.03 -29.90
N PRO A 556 3.02 12.47 -29.31
CA PRO A 556 3.30 11.06 -29.50
C PRO A 556 2.19 10.26 -28.82
N SER A 557 1.17 9.87 -29.58
CA SER A 557 0.32 8.75 -29.19
C SER A 557 1.17 7.51 -29.32
N ILE A 558 1.77 7.08 -28.20
CA ILE A 558 2.32 5.73 -28.12
C ILE A 558 1.12 4.77 -28.14
N ASN A 559 0.71 4.40 -29.36
CA ASN A 559 -0.29 3.38 -29.61
C ASN A 559 0.33 2.01 -29.30
N ASN A 560 0.36 1.65 -28.01
CA ASN A 560 0.85 0.37 -27.51
C ASN A 560 -0.21 -0.74 -27.57
N ASP A 561 -0.91 -0.87 -28.69
CA ASP A 561 -1.76 -2.04 -28.95
C ASP A 561 -1.01 -3.03 -29.87
N PRO A 562 -0.51 -4.16 -29.35
CA PRO A 562 -0.10 -5.25 -30.22
C PRO A 562 -1.34 -5.94 -30.78
N VAL A 563 -1.40 -5.97 -32.10
CA VAL A 563 -2.34 -6.75 -32.92
C VAL A 563 -2.33 -8.21 -32.46
N ILE A 564 -3.48 -8.71 -32.00
CA ILE A 564 -3.74 -10.15 -31.89
C ILE A 564 -3.77 -10.71 -33.31
N SER A 565 -2.73 -11.45 -33.69
CA SER A 565 -2.80 -12.36 -34.84
C SER A 565 -2.99 -13.77 -34.33
N THR A 566 -4.13 -14.35 -34.68
CA THR A 566 -4.49 -15.74 -34.49
C THR A 566 -3.77 -16.60 -35.51
N GLU A 567 -2.73 -17.34 -35.12
CA GLU A 567 -2.34 -18.57 -35.81
C GLU A 567 -1.55 -19.50 -34.88
N GLY A 568 -2.00 -20.76 -34.84
CA GLY A 568 -1.43 -21.85 -34.04
C GLY A 568 -0.16 -22.47 -34.63
N PRO A 569 0.35 -23.57 -34.06
CA PRO A 569 1.76 -23.72 -33.73
C PRO A 569 2.59 -24.42 -34.81
N HIS A 570 3.87 -24.05 -34.89
CA HIS A 570 4.91 -24.91 -35.46
C HIS A 570 5.99 -25.20 -34.41
N THR A 571 6.12 -26.49 -34.14
CA THR A 571 7.20 -27.17 -33.43
C THR A 571 8.55 -26.92 -34.10
N ASP A 572 9.62 -26.68 -33.34
CA ASP A 572 10.72 -27.66 -33.22
C ASP A 572 11.91 -27.25 -32.33
N THR A 573 12.36 -28.27 -31.59
CA THR A 573 13.73 -28.64 -31.15
C THR A 573 14.44 -27.88 -30.01
N ALA A 574 14.79 -28.70 -29.00
CA ALA A 574 15.52 -28.41 -27.78
C ALA A 574 17.06 -28.39 -27.95
N VAL A 575 17.74 -27.63 -27.07
CA VAL A 575 19.15 -27.85 -26.66
C VAL A 575 19.29 -27.50 -25.16
N PRO A 576 20.00 -28.29 -24.33
CA PRO A 576 19.97 -28.19 -22.87
C PRO A 576 21.05 -27.25 -22.31
N THR A 577 20.74 -26.50 -21.24
CA THR A 577 21.77 -25.79 -20.45
C THR A 577 21.53 -25.97 -18.94
N VAL A 578 22.62 -26.28 -18.25
CA VAL A 578 22.80 -26.72 -16.85
C VAL A 578 22.40 -25.64 -15.83
N PRO A 579 21.89 -25.98 -14.63
CA PRO A 579 21.48 -24.99 -13.62
C PRO A 579 22.68 -24.33 -12.91
N ALA A 580 22.63 -23.00 -12.76
CA ALA A 580 23.54 -22.21 -11.94
C ALA A 580 22.94 -21.92 -10.54
N PRO A 581 23.77 -21.76 -9.49
CA PRO A 581 23.35 -21.86 -8.09
C PRO A 581 22.60 -20.62 -7.56
N ALA A 582 21.77 -20.84 -6.55
CA ALA A 582 20.95 -19.83 -5.87
C ALA A 582 21.78 -18.68 -5.28
N PRO A 583 21.44 -17.41 -5.56
CA PRO A 583 22.07 -16.27 -4.91
C PRO A 583 21.45 -15.98 -3.54
N THR A 584 22.33 -15.82 -2.56
CA THR A 584 22.06 -15.40 -1.19
C THR A 584 21.66 -13.92 -1.15
N VAL A 585 20.56 -13.61 -0.47
CA VAL A 585 20.01 -12.25 -0.29
C VAL A 585 20.74 -11.55 0.87
N PRO A 586 21.28 -10.32 0.70
CA PRO A 586 21.76 -9.49 1.80
C PRO A 586 20.58 -8.82 2.55
N PRO A 587 20.70 -8.53 3.87
CA PRO A 587 19.57 -8.12 4.70
C PRO A 587 19.10 -6.70 4.40
N VAL A 588 17.78 -6.54 4.35
CA VAL A 588 17.04 -5.28 4.19
C VAL A 588 16.97 -4.54 5.55
N THR A 589 17.08 -3.21 5.48
CA THR A 589 17.00 -2.24 6.57
C THR A 589 15.68 -2.34 7.37
N GLU A 590 15.80 -2.20 8.70
CA GLU A 590 14.75 -2.39 9.72
C GLU A 590 13.50 -1.49 9.55
N PRO A 591 12.27 -2.02 9.68
CA PRO A 591 11.10 -1.24 10.05
C PRO A 591 10.95 -1.13 11.57
N SER A 592 10.50 0.06 12.00
CA SER A 592 10.28 0.43 13.39
C SER A 592 9.06 -0.26 14.01
N ALA A 593 9.27 -0.77 15.22
CA ALA A 593 8.36 -1.42 16.18
C ALA A 593 8.61 -2.92 16.28
N GLU A 594 9.41 -3.31 17.29
CA GLU A 594 9.72 -4.71 17.60
C GLU A 594 8.44 -5.43 18.05
N VAL A 595 7.84 -6.22 17.15
CA VAL A 595 6.69 -7.07 17.45
C VAL A 595 7.15 -8.22 18.35
N LYS A 596 6.68 -8.24 19.60
CA LYS A 596 7.05 -9.29 20.55
C LYS A 596 6.12 -10.50 20.42
N ILE A 597 6.51 -11.46 19.59
CA ILE A 597 5.89 -12.77 19.54
C ILE A 597 6.47 -13.64 20.65
N VAL A 598 5.63 -14.15 21.54
CA VAL A 598 6.07 -15.01 22.65
C VAL A 598 5.44 -16.40 22.49
N PRO A 599 6.25 -17.48 22.42
CA PRO A 599 5.71 -18.84 22.46
C PRO A 599 5.20 -19.17 23.86
N LEU A 600 4.09 -19.90 23.95
CA LEU A 600 3.67 -20.56 25.19
C LEU A 600 4.38 -21.93 25.24
N GLY A 601 5.36 -22.07 26.14
CA GLY A 601 6.18 -23.28 26.25
C GLY A 601 6.99 -23.34 27.54
#